data_AF-A0A151ETG3-F1
#
_entry.id   AF-A0A151ETG3-F1
#
_cell.length_a   1.000
_cell.length_b   1.000
_cell.length_c   1.000
_cell.angle_alpha   90.00
_cell.angle_beta   90.00
_cell.angle_gamma   90.00
#
_symmetry.space_group_name_H-M   'P 1'
#
loop_
_entity.id
_entity.type
_entity.pdbx_description
1 polymer ?
#
loop_
_entity_poly.entity_id
_entity_poly.type
_entity_poly.pdbx_seq_one_letter_code
_entity_poly.pdbx_strand_id
1 'polypeptide(L)'
;MMGLFLLMKFTQFIDTNQKKFFWVVGIVLIILATFLIQEPTVGPGDTIVLNYTISINGVIVDTSIEDIAQKANIFDQDRTYEPLVIVIGGKSEEGTVAPPAVEEKLLGMKVGEEIVIRVYPHEAYGYWNPQKLVNMSIQEFTEETGLDPIVGQTYQLGNTFFTIYQVTKEQVYLDFNHRFAVKPNEEVVPREEFEQSAEARVWNLVMYKGQYAIVIEVTDTEVILDVNPAVFEFKIEILQIKKA
;
A
#
# COMPACT_ATOMS: atom_id res chain seq x y z
N MET A 1 28.32 -27.73 48.51
CA MET A 1 28.11 -27.09 49.81
C MET A 1 28.96 -25.82 50.05
N MET A 2 30.13 -25.67 49.40
CA MET A 2 31.05 -24.53 49.60
C MET A 2 30.62 -23.22 48.88
N GLY A 3 29.90 -23.31 47.76
CA GLY A 3 29.47 -22.12 46.99
C GLY A 3 28.32 -21.33 47.62
N LEU A 4 27.38 -22.01 48.30
CA LEU A 4 26.23 -21.37 48.95
C LEU A 4 26.64 -20.57 50.21
N PHE A 5 27.71 -21.01 50.88
CA PHE A 5 28.27 -20.37 52.07
C PHE A 5 29.01 -19.05 51.76
N LEU A 6 29.67 -18.95 50.60
CA LEU A 6 30.29 -17.71 50.15
C LEU A 6 29.25 -16.65 49.75
N LEU A 7 28.16 -17.08 49.10
CA LEU A 7 27.05 -16.20 48.71
C LEU A 7 26.35 -15.58 49.93
N MET A 8 26.13 -16.38 50.98
CA MET A 8 25.53 -15.93 52.23
C MET A 8 26.40 -14.90 52.99
N LYS A 9 27.73 -15.05 52.99
CA LYS A 9 28.62 -14.06 53.63
C LYS A 9 28.73 -12.75 52.85
N PHE A 10 28.63 -12.79 51.52
CA PHE A 10 28.70 -11.58 50.70
C PHE A 10 27.49 -10.66 50.94
N THR A 11 26.30 -11.24 51.13
CA THR A 11 25.07 -10.47 51.41
C THR A 11 25.02 -9.86 52.81
N GLN A 12 25.80 -10.38 53.77
CA GLN A 12 25.91 -9.84 55.13
C GLN A 12 26.93 -8.69 55.26
N PHE A 13 27.84 -8.53 54.29
CA PHE A 13 28.89 -7.50 54.30
C PHE A 13 28.41 -6.14 53.78
N ILE A 14 27.23 -6.09 53.16
CA ILE A 14 26.66 -4.89 52.54
C ILE A 14 25.55 -4.37 53.45
N ASP A 15 25.75 -3.20 54.07
CA ASP A 15 24.73 -2.53 54.89
C ASP A 15 23.51 -2.15 54.02
N THR A 16 22.34 -2.03 54.64
CA THR A 16 21.04 -1.71 54.07
C THR A 16 21.11 -0.50 53.11
N ASN A 17 21.90 0.52 53.45
CA ASN A 17 22.09 1.70 52.59
C ASN A 17 22.90 1.39 51.33
N GLN A 18 23.94 0.54 51.41
CA GLN A 18 24.68 0.09 50.24
C GLN A 18 23.83 -0.87 49.38
N LYS A 19 23.00 -1.73 49.97
CA LYS A 19 22.05 -2.57 49.21
C LYS A 19 21.08 -1.70 48.41
N LYS A 20 20.51 -0.66 49.02
CA LYS A 20 19.65 0.33 48.34
C LYS A 20 20.40 1.03 47.21
N PHE A 21 21.65 1.44 47.43
CA PHE A 21 22.49 2.06 46.40
C PHE A 21 22.69 1.16 45.19
N PHE A 22 23.11 -0.10 45.38
CA PHE A 22 23.27 -1.04 44.27
C PHE A 22 21.96 -1.37 43.57
N TRP A 23 20.83 -1.39 44.30
CA TRP A 23 19.51 -1.60 43.72
C TRP A 23 19.08 -0.43 42.81
N VAL A 24 19.32 0.82 43.26
CA VAL A 24 19.07 2.03 42.46
C VAL A 24 19.99 2.08 41.23
N VAL A 25 21.28 1.77 41.37
CA VAL A 25 22.22 1.69 40.24
C VAL A 25 21.78 0.62 39.25
N GLY A 26 21.31 -0.54 39.72
CA GLY A 26 20.76 -1.60 38.87
C GLY A 26 19.55 -1.14 38.06
N ILE A 27 18.59 -0.45 38.67
CA ILE A 27 17.44 0.13 37.96
C ILE A 27 17.90 1.15 36.92
N VAL A 28 18.80 2.05 37.29
CA VAL A 28 19.31 3.08 36.38
C VAL A 28 20.01 2.44 35.18
N LEU A 29 20.79 1.37 35.38
CA LEU A 29 21.42 0.61 34.30
C LEU A 29 20.41 -0.12 33.41
N ILE A 30 19.32 -0.65 33.97
CA ILE A 30 18.23 -1.26 33.18
C ILE A 30 17.53 -0.19 32.33
N ILE A 31 17.20 0.97 32.92
CA ILE A 31 16.58 2.09 32.19
C ILE A 31 17.53 2.61 31.09
N LEU A 32 18.83 2.74 31.39
CA LEU A 32 19.85 3.09 30.39
C LEU A 32 19.95 2.04 29.29
N ALA A 33 19.93 0.75 29.64
CA ALA A 33 19.95 -0.33 28.67
C ALA A 33 18.71 -0.30 27.76
N THR A 34 17.51 -0.01 28.29
CA THR A 34 16.30 0.17 27.47
C THR A 34 16.39 1.38 26.55
N PHE A 35 17.07 2.46 26.96
CA PHE A 35 17.34 3.60 26.10
C PHE A 35 18.37 3.31 24.98
N LEU A 36 19.24 2.32 25.18
CA LEU A 36 20.24 1.90 24.20
C LEU A 36 19.69 0.86 23.21
N ILE A 37 18.58 0.20 23.52
CA ILE A 37 17.91 -0.71 22.58
C ILE A 37 17.04 0.15 21.64
N GLN A 38 17.61 0.56 20.50
CA GLN A 38 16.81 1.07 19.40
C GLN A 38 16.08 -0.10 18.76
N GLU A 39 14.74 -0.07 18.76
CA GLU A 39 13.94 -1.00 17.98
C GLU A 39 14.27 -0.84 16.49
N PRO A 40 14.35 -1.94 15.73
CA PRO A 40 14.61 -1.86 14.30
C PRO A 40 13.48 -1.08 13.63
N THR A 41 13.86 -0.08 12.85
CA THR A 41 12.94 0.64 11.97
C THR A 41 13.03 0.12 10.55
N VAL A 42 11.95 0.28 9.80
CA VAL A 42 11.89 -0.01 8.37
C VAL A 42 12.93 0.84 7.64
N GLY A 43 13.74 0.20 6.80
CA GLY A 43 14.72 0.83 5.94
C GLY A 43 14.73 0.22 4.53
N PRO A 44 15.49 0.83 3.59
CA PRO A 44 15.58 0.32 2.22
C PRO A 44 16.13 -1.11 2.18
N GLY A 45 15.51 -1.97 1.37
CA GLY A 45 15.88 -3.39 1.21
C GLY A 45 15.38 -4.32 2.32
N ASP A 46 14.83 -3.80 3.41
CA ASP A 46 14.25 -4.64 4.46
C ASP A 46 13.03 -5.41 3.93
N THR A 47 12.83 -6.61 4.46
CA THR A 47 11.57 -7.34 4.29
C THR A 47 10.65 -7.02 5.45
N ILE A 48 9.42 -6.59 5.16
CA ILE A 48 8.42 -6.28 6.18
C ILE A 48 7.19 -7.16 6.01
N VAL A 49 6.57 -7.51 7.14
CA VAL A 49 5.27 -8.19 7.20
C VAL A 49 4.28 -7.16 7.72
N LEU A 50 3.17 -6.95 7.01
CA LEU A 50 2.22 -5.89 7.33
C LEU A 50 0.77 -6.32 7.15
N ASN A 51 -0.12 -5.78 7.95
CA ASN A 51 -1.54 -5.75 7.63
C ASN A 51 -1.85 -4.52 6.79
N TYR A 52 -2.82 -4.63 5.90
CA TYR A 52 -3.27 -3.50 5.10
C TYR A 52 -4.78 -3.48 4.84
N THR A 53 -5.30 -2.28 4.59
CA THR A 53 -6.62 -2.03 4.02
C THR A 53 -6.51 -0.91 3.00
N ILE A 54 -6.97 -1.16 1.77
CA ILE A 54 -7.03 -0.17 0.68
C ILE A 54 -8.46 0.28 0.53
N SER A 55 -8.67 1.59 0.47
CA SER A 55 -9.94 2.17 0.08
C SER A 55 -9.77 3.21 -1.01
N ILE A 56 -10.79 3.32 -1.86
CA ILE A 56 -10.88 4.31 -2.93
C ILE A 56 -12.12 5.13 -2.65
N ASN A 57 -11.98 6.44 -2.47
CA ASN A 57 -13.07 7.34 -2.11
C ASN A 57 -13.87 6.86 -0.88
N GLY A 58 -13.18 6.26 0.10
CA GLY A 58 -13.77 5.72 1.32
C GLY A 58 -14.43 4.34 1.19
N VAL A 59 -14.48 3.76 0.00
CA VAL A 59 -14.97 2.38 -0.22
C VAL A 59 -13.78 1.42 -0.11
N ILE A 60 -13.85 0.46 0.80
CA ILE A 60 -12.81 -0.57 0.96
C ILE A 60 -12.84 -1.49 -0.27
N VAL A 61 -11.70 -1.63 -0.93
CA VAL A 61 -11.55 -2.45 -2.15
C VAL A 61 -10.63 -3.65 -1.94
N ASP A 62 -9.80 -3.64 -0.90
CA ASP A 62 -8.89 -4.74 -0.58
C ASP A 62 -8.43 -4.69 0.88
N THR A 63 -8.11 -5.84 1.45
CA THR A 63 -7.53 -5.95 2.79
C THR A 63 -6.88 -7.31 3.01
N SER A 64 -5.84 -7.36 3.86
CA SER A 64 -5.30 -8.61 4.40
C SER A 64 -6.08 -9.19 5.58
N ILE A 65 -7.11 -8.48 6.08
CA ILE A 65 -7.83 -8.83 7.31
C ILE A 65 -9.23 -9.37 6.97
N GLU A 66 -9.47 -10.64 7.26
CA GLU A 66 -10.71 -11.35 6.93
C GLU A 66 -11.96 -10.64 7.47
N ASP A 67 -11.95 -10.27 8.77
CA ASP A 67 -13.07 -9.59 9.43
C ASP A 67 -13.45 -8.27 8.72
N ILE A 68 -12.46 -7.54 8.20
CA ILE A 68 -12.69 -6.31 7.45
C ILE A 68 -13.30 -6.64 6.09
N ALA A 69 -12.78 -7.66 5.40
CA ALA A 69 -13.30 -8.09 4.11
C ALA A 69 -14.77 -8.52 4.19
N GLN A 70 -15.13 -9.29 5.22
CA GLN A 70 -16.52 -9.68 5.49
C GLN A 70 -17.41 -8.47 5.74
N LYS A 71 -17.00 -7.54 6.62
CA LYS A 71 -17.76 -6.31 6.93
C LYS A 71 -17.93 -5.38 5.73
N ALA A 72 -16.94 -5.37 4.83
CA ALA A 72 -16.96 -4.56 3.62
C ALA A 72 -17.64 -5.26 2.42
N ASN A 73 -18.13 -6.50 2.59
CA ASN A 73 -18.72 -7.33 1.52
C ASN A 73 -17.76 -7.58 0.33
N ILE A 74 -16.46 -7.71 0.60
CA ILE A 74 -15.42 -8.06 -0.38
C ILE A 74 -14.72 -9.38 -0.01
N PHE A 75 -15.37 -10.19 0.82
CA PHE A 75 -14.84 -11.49 1.22
C PHE A 75 -14.84 -12.46 0.04
N ASP A 76 -13.69 -13.08 -0.17
CA ASP A 76 -13.47 -14.13 -1.16
C ASP A 76 -13.16 -15.44 -0.43
N GLN A 77 -13.98 -16.47 -0.66
CA GLN A 77 -13.86 -17.78 -0.01
C GLN A 77 -12.59 -18.52 -0.44
N ASP A 78 -12.08 -18.22 -1.64
CA ASP A 78 -10.89 -18.87 -2.18
C ASP A 78 -9.60 -18.17 -1.74
N ARG A 79 -9.72 -17.00 -1.09
CA ARG A 79 -8.60 -16.21 -0.60
C ARG A 79 -8.23 -16.57 0.84
N THR A 80 -6.92 -16.77 1.06
CA THR A 80 -6.35 -16.78 2.41
C THR A 80 -6.03 -15.34 2.83
N TYR A 81 -6.66 -14.87 3.90
CA TYR A 81 -6.45 -13.54 4.46
C TYR A 81 -5.29 -13.57 5.46
N GLU A 82 -4.09 -13.25 5.00
CA GLU A 82 -2.88 -13.21 5.81
C GLU A 82 -2.09 -11.91 5.58
N PRO A 83 -1.24 -11.50 6.55
CA PRO A 83 -0.39 -10.33 6.39
C PRO A 83 0.47 -10.40 5.13
N LEU A 84 0.61 -9.25 4.48
CA LEU A 84 1.39 -9.12 3.26
C LEU A 84 2.88 -9.04 3.59
N VAL A 85 3.70 -9.75 2.81
CA VAL A 85 5.17 -9.67 2.90
C VAL A 85 5.69 -8.88 1.70
N ILE A 86 6.39 -7.77 1.96
CA ILE A 86 7.02 -6.97 0.91
C ILE A 86 8.49 -6.67 1.24
N VAL A 87 9.28 -6.43 0.19
CA VAL A 87 10.66 -5.92 0.31
C VAL A 87 10.64 -4.44 -0.07
N ILE A 88 11.13 -3.57 0.80
CA ILE A 88 11.16 -2.12 0.53
C ILE A 88 12.11 -1.82 -0.63
N GLY A 89 11.58 -1.20 -1.68
CA GLY A 89 12.29 -0.98 -2.96
C GLY A 89 12.40 -2.24 -3.81
N GLY A 90 11.73 -3.33 -3.43
CA GLY A 90 11.66 -4.58 -4.20
C GLY A 90 10.79 -4.45 -5.44
N LYS A 91 11.06 -5.29 -6.44
CA LYS A 91 10.21 -5.45 -7.63
C LYS A 91 9.77 -6.90 -7.72
N SER A 92 8.49 -7.13 -7.96
CA SER A 92 7.94 -8.39 -8.45
C SER A 92 7.99 -8.44 -9.98
N GLU A 93 7.73 -9.61 -10.56
CA GLU A 93 7.60 -9.78 -12.02
C GLU A 93 6.47 -8.91 -12.61
N GLU A 94 5.47 -8.57 -11.80
CA GLU A 94 4.32 -7.72 -12.16
C GLU A 94 4.51 -6.23 -11.80
N GLY A 95 5.67 -5.86 -11.23
CA GLY A 95 5.95 -4.49 -10.77
C GLY A 95 6.17 -4.39 -9.26
N THR A 96 6.07 -3.19 -8.68
CA THR A 96 6.18 -3.02 -7.22
C THR A 96 4.89 -3.50 -6.53
N VAL A 97 5.02 -4.24 -5.43
CA VAL A 97 3.85 -4.81 -4.71
C VAL A 97 3.00 -3.71 -4.08
N ALA A 98 3.65 -2.66 -3.56
CA ALA A 98 3.00 -1.43 -3.13
C ALA A 98 3.41 -0.28 -4.07
N PRO A 99 2.58 0.78 -4.18
CA PRO A 99 3.01 1.97 -4.90
C PRO A 99 4.26 2.59 -4.25
N PRO A 100 5.25 3.08 -5.02
CA PRO A 100 6.47 3.65 -4.46
C PRO A 100 6.23 4.80 -3.46
N ALA A 101 5.22 5.63 -3.71
CA ALA A 101 4.83 6.71 -2.80
C ALA A 101 4.30 6.19 -1.45
N VAL A 102 3.72 4.99 -1.43
CA VAL A 102 3.28 4.31 -0.20
C VAL A 102 4.49 3.73 0.53
N GLU A 103 5.38 3.03 -0.17
CA GLU A 103 6.59 2.44 0.43
C GLU A 103 7.48 3.50 1.10
N GLU A 104 7.66 4.66 0.47
CA GLU A 104 8.45 5.75 1.02
C GLU A 104 7.92 6.21 2.39
N LYS A 105 6.60 6.20 2.59
CA LYS A 105 5.97 6.59 3.86
C LYS A 105 6.12 5.53 4.96
N LEU A 106 6.51 4.30 4.62
CA LEU A 106 6.78 3.24 5.59
C LEU A 106 8.18 3.34 6.19
N LEU A 107 9.11 4.06 5.54
CA LEU A 107 10.47 4.22 6.03
C LEU A 107 10.50 4.86 7.42
N GLY A 108 11.28 4.26 8.33
CA GLY A 108 11.40 4.73 9.71
C GLY A 108 10.32 4.20 10.66
N MET A 109 9.25 3.55 10.15
CA MET A 109 8.23 2.94 11.00
C MET A 109 8.80 1.78 11.83
N LYS A 110 8.17 1.51 12.97
CA LYS A 110 8.51 0.39 13.87
C LYS A 110 7.44 -0.69 13.84
N VAL A 111 7.78 -1.86 14.36
CA VAL A 111 6.80 -2.93 14.61
C VAL A 111 5.71 -2.42 15.57
N GLY A 112 4.45 -2.69 15.23
CA GLY A 112 3.25 -2.25 15.95
C GLY A 112 2.78 -0.84 15.60
N GLU A 113 3.50 -0.10 14.75
CA GLU A 113 3.03 1.23 14.30
C GLU A 113 2.02 1.10 13.15
N GLU A 114 1.02 1.97 13.21
CA GLU A 114 0.00 2.14 12.17
C GLU A 114 0.17 3.47 11.44
N ILE A 115 -0.12 3.50 10.15
CA ILE A 115 -0.15 4.71 9.33
C ILE A 115 -1.34 4.71 8.39
N VAL A 116 -1.88 5.90 8.12
CA VAL A 116 -2.86 6.15 7.07
C VAL A 116 -2.23 7.03 6.01
N ILE A 117 -2.07 6.51 4.80
CA ILE A 117 -1.45 7.19 3.67
C ILE A 117 -2.54 7.51 2.66
N ARG A 118 -2.62 8.78 2.24
CA ARG A 118 -3.55 9.23 1.19
C ARG A 118 -2.78 9.75 0.00
N VAL A 119 -3.09 9.23 -1.17
CA VAL A 119 -2.43 9.57 -2.44
C VAL A 119 -3.45 9.58 -3.58
N TYR A 120 -3.09 10.22 -4.67
CA TYR A 120 -3.92 10.31 -5.88
C TYR A 120 -3.57 9.18 -6.87
N PRO A 121 -4.35 9.00 -7.96
CA PRO A 121 -4.17 7.85 -8.86
C PRO A 121 -2.76 7.74 -9.42
N HIS A 122 -2.13 8.88 -9.79
CA HIS A 122 -0.77 8.92 -10.34
C HIS A 122 0.33 8.47 -9.36
N GLU A 123 0.08 8.51 -8.05
CA GLU A 123 0.98 8.04 -6.99
C GLU A 123 0.63 6.62 -6.49
N ALA A 124 -0.52 6.08 -6.92
CA ALA A 124 -1.04 4.77 -6.54
C ALA A 124 -0.99 3.80 -7.74
N TYR A 125 -2.15 3.41 -8.26
CA TYR A 125 -2.31 2.40 -9.31
C TYR A 125 -2.60 2.96 -10.70
N GLY A 126 -2.58 4.29 -10.84
CA GLY A 126 -2.78 5.00 -12.09
C GLY A 126 -4.23 5.13 -12.53
N TYR A 127 -4.41 5.78 -13.68
CA TYR A 127 -5.69 5.86 -14.36
C TYR A 127 -5.94 4.62 -15.21
N TRP A 128 -7.21 4.24 -15.32
CA TRP A 128 -7.67 3.24 -16.26
C TRP A 128 -7.43 3.77 -17.68
N ASN A 129 -6.73 2.99 -18.50
CA ASN A 129 -6.34 3.35 -19.84
C ASN A 129 -7.12 2.51 -20.87
N PRO A 130 -7.92 3.13 -21.76
CA PRO A 130 -8.65 2.41 -22.80
C PRO A 130 -7.76 1.68 -23.80
N GLN A 131 -6.51 2.11 -23.99
CA GLN A 131 -5.54 1.45 -24.87
C GLN A 131 -5.05 0.11 -24.32
N LYS A 132 -5.29 -0.17 -23.03
CA LYS A 132 -5.04 -1.48 -22.42
C LYS A 132 -6.25 -2.41 -22.50
N LEU A 133 -7.29 -2.02 -23.24
CA LEU A 133 -8.41 -2.88 -23.59
C LEU A 133 -8.14 -3.51 -24.96
N VAL A 134 -8.00 -4.83 -24.99
CA VAL A 134 -7.79 -5.60 -26.22
C VAL A 134 -9.02 -6.44 -26.47
N ASN A 135 -9.39 -6.69 -27.73
CA ASN A 135 -10.45 -7.64 -28.05
C ASN A 135 -9.92 -8.85 -28.82
N MET A 136 -10.67 -9.93 -28.71
CA MET A 136 -10.51 -11.13 -29.53
C MET A 136 -11.88 -11.80 -29.72
N SER A 137 -11.99 -12.73 -30.66
CA SER A 137 -13.22 -13.48 -30.83
C SER A 137 -13.47 -14.43 -29.64
N ILE A 138 -14.74 -14.75 -29.38
CA ILE A 138 -15.11 -15.74 -28.34
C ILE A 138 -14.50 -17.11 -28.67
N GLN A 139 -14.44 -17.47 -29.96
CA GLN A 139 -13.84 -18.72 -30.40
C GLN A 139 -12.36 -18.78 -30.02
N GLU A 140 -11.58 -17.76 -30.41
CA GLU A 140 -10.15 -17.70 -30.06
C GLU A 140 -9.94 -17.73 -28.54
N PHE A 141 -10.78 -17.01 -27.77
CA PHE A 141 -10.67 -17.01 -26.30
C PHE A 141 -10.86 -18.42 -25.73
N THR A 142 -11.86 -19.14 -26.21
CA THR A 142 -12.17 -20.49 -25.77
C THR A 142 -11.07 -21.47 -26.19
N GLU A 143 -10.51 -21.31 -27.38
CA GLU A 143 -9.40 -22.14 -27.88
C GLU A 143 -8.11 -21.93 -27.07
N GLU A 144 -7.79 -20.69 -26.70
CA GLU A 144 -6.58 -20.34 -25.94
C GLU A 144 -6.69 -20.70 -24.44
N THR A 145 -7.87 -20.49 -23.84
CA THR A 145 -8.06 -20.65 -22.38
C THR A 145 -8.73 -21.96 -21.98
N GLY A 146 -9.47 -22.60 -22.89
CA GLY A 146 -10.34 -23.73 -22.59
C GLY A 146 -11.57 -23.38 -21.74
N LEU A 147 -11.87 -22.08 -21.57
CA LEU A 147 -12.94 -21.57 -20.70
C LEU A 147 -13.88 -20.63 -21.46
N ASP A 148 -15.11 -20.52 -20.96
CA ASP A 148 -16.04 -19.47 -21.41
C ASP A 148 -15.69 -18.13 -20.74
N PRO A 149 -15.81 -16.99 -21.45
CA PRO A 149 -15.50 -15.68 -20.87
C PRO A 149 -16.63 -15.20 -19.94
N ILE A 150 -16.27 -14.86 -18.70
CA ILE A 150 -17.20 -14.35 -17.68
C ILE A 150 -16.82 -12.92 -17.32
N VAL A 151 -17.71 -11.96 -17.55
CA VAL A 151 -17.50 -10.54 -17.24
C VAL A 151 -17.12 -10.36 -15.77
N GLY A 152 -16.05 -9.60 -15.51
CA GLY A 152 -15.52 -9.33 -14.19
C GLY A 152 -14.56 -10.40 -13.66
N GLN A 153 -14.45 -11.56 -14.30
CA GLN A 153 -13.49 -12.59 -13.90
C GLN A 153 -12.09 -12.28 -14.45
N THR A 154 -11.08 -12.50 -13.61
CA THR A 154 -9.66 -12.40 -13.98
C THR A 154 -9.15 -13.76 -14.43
N TYR A 155 -8.42 -13.76 -15.55
CA TYR A 155 -7.79 -14.93 -16.15
C TYR A 155 -6.29 -14.70 -16.29
N GLN A 156 -5.54 -15.79 -16.39
CA GLN A 156 -4.09 -15.79 -16.62
C GLN A 156 -3.79 -16.47 -17.95
N LEU A 157 -3.04 -15.78 -18.83
CA LEU A 157 -2.50 -16.36 -20.06
C LEU A 157 -0.98 -16.17 -20.05
N GLY A 158 -0.24 -17.28 -19.92
CA GLY A 158 1.19 -17.25 -19.65
C GLY A 158 1.50 -16.50 -18.35
N ASN A 159 2.26 -15.41 -18.45
CA ASN A 159 2.63 -14.56 -17.30
C ASN A 159 1.77 -13.28 -17.22
N THR A 160 0.66 -13.20 -17.95
CA THR A 160 -0.17 -12.00 -18.01
C THR A 160 -1.54 -12.27 -17.44
N PHE A 161 -1.99 -11.37 -16.56
CA PHE A 161 -3.33 -11.36 -16.01
C PHE A 161 -4.17 -10.31 -16.72
N PHE A 162 -5.44 -10.62 -16.96
CA PHE A 162 -6.41 -9.68 -17.49
C PHE A 162 -7.81 -10.00 -16.94
N THR A 163 -8.67 -8.99 -16.89
CA THR A 163 -10.06 -9.13 -16.47
C THR A 163 -10.99 -9.02 -17.67
N ILE A 164 -12.04 -9.84 -17.74
CA ILE A 164 -13.02 -9.69 -18.82
C ILE A 164 -13.86 -8.44 -18.58
N TYR A 165 -13.65 -7.42 -19.39
CA TYR A 165 -14.37 -6.16 -19.31
C TYR A 165 -15.81 -6.28 -19.82
N GLN A 166 -15.96 -6.94 -20.97
CA GLN A 166 -17.24 -7.05 -21.67
C GLN A 166 -17.22 -8.25 -22.60
N VAL A 167 -18.36 -8.93 -22.70
CA VAL A 167 -18.62 -9.95 -23.71
C VAL A 167 -19.76 -9.46 -24.60
N THR A 168 -19.58 -9.52 -25.91
CA THR A 168 -20.61 -9.24 -26.92
C THR A 168 -21.07 -10.55 -27.57
N LYS A 169 -21.78 -10.49 -28.71
CA LYS A 169 -22.18 -11.71 -29.42
C LYS A 169 -21.00 -12.46 -30.05
N GLU A 170 -19.94 -11.75 -30.44
CA GLU A 170 -18.84 -12.32 -31.23
C GLU A 170 -17.47 -12.08 -30.59
N GLN A 171 -17.35 -11.03 -29.78
CA GLN A 171 -16.08 -10.53 -29.24
C GLN A 171 -16.09 -10.52 -27.73
N VAL A 172 -14.93 -10.80 -27.15
CA VAL A 172 -14.61 -10.57 -25.74
C VAL A 172 -13.58 -9.46 -25.62
N TYR A 173 -13.76 -8.58 -24.63
CA TYR A 173 -12.88 -7.46 -24.34
C TYR A 173 -12.10 -7.76 -23.05
N LEU A 174 -10.77 -7.77 -23.17
CA LEU A 174 -9.81 -8.11 -22.14
C LEU A 174 -9.18 -6.82 -21.59
N ASP A 175 -9.31 -6.61 -20.28
CA ASP A 175 -8.77 -5.46 -19.57
C ASP A 175 -7.43 -5.81 -18.92
N PHE A 176 -6.36 -5.20 -19.43
CA PHE A 176 -4.99 -5.32 -18.89
C PHE A 176 -4.62 -4.15 -17.97
N ASN A 177 -5.58 -3.33 -17.55
CA ASN A 177 -5.33 -2.31 -16.53
C ASN A 177 -5.07 -2.96 -15.17
N HIS A 178 -4.40 -2.21 -14.28
CA HIS A 178 -4.29 -2.63 -12.89
C HIS A 178 -5.70 -2.74 -12.27
N ARG A 179 -5.94 -3.75 -11.44
CA ARG A 179 -7.29 -4.01 -10.84
C ARG A 179 -7.86 -2.84 -10.03
N PHE A 180 -6.99 -1.94 -9.57
CA PHE A 180 -7.34 -0.73 -8.82
C PHE A 180 -7.15 0.56 -9.61
N ALA A 181 -6.89 0.48 -10.92
CA ALA A 181 -6.84 1.66 -11.77
C ALA A 181 -8.25 2.31 -11.83
N VAL A 182 -8.30 3.63 -11.76
CA VAL A 182 -9.56 4.38 -11.71
C VAL A 182 -9.77 5.19 -12.97
N LYS A 183 -11.01 5.36 -13.41
CA LYS A 183 -11.31 6.29 -14.51
C LYS A 183 -11.20 7.73 -14.01
N PRO A 184 -10.58 8.65 -14.78
CA PRO A 184 -10.58 10.06 -14.43
C PRO A 184 -11.99 10.64 -14.59
N ASN A 185 -12.33 11.61 -13.75
CA ASN A 185 -13.46 12.51 -13.96
C ASN A 185 -13.00 13.59 -14.95
N GLU A 186 -12.96 13.22 -16.22
CA GLU A 186 -12.31 14.02 -17.26
C GLU A 186 -13.08 15.31 -17.58
N GLU A 187 -12.39 16.45 -17.50
CA GLU A 187 -12.83 17.73 -18.04
C GLU A 187 -11.76 18.27 -19.01
N VAL A 188 -12.16 18.52 -20.27
CA VAL A 188 -11.30 19.13 -21.28
C VAL A 188 -11.57 20.63 -21.30
N VAL A 189 -10.54 21.43 -21.06
CA VAL A 189 -10.65 22.89 -20.93
C VAL A 189 -9.75 23.59 -21.95
N PRO A 190 -10.16 24.70 -22.57
CA PRO A 190 -9.26 25.50 -23.40
C PRO A 190 -8.04 25.94 -22.60
N ARG A 191 -6.84 25.82 -23.19
CA ARG A 191 -5.59 26.15 -22.51
C ARG A 191 -5.54 27.58 -22.01
N GLU A 192 -6.06 28.51 -22.81
CA GLU A 192 -6.14 29.93 -22.42
C GLU A 192 -7.01 30.13 -21.17
N GLU A 193 -8.15 29.44 -21.07
CA GLU A 193 -9.03 29.47 -19.90
C GLU A 193 -8.34 28.87 -18.67
N PHE A 194 -7.63 27.75 -18.85
CA PHE A 194 -6.89 27.10 -17.79
C PHE A 194 -5.75 27.98 -17.24
N GLU A 195 -4.96 28.59 -18.12
CA GLU A 195 -3.84 29.47 -17.72
C GLU A 195 -4.33 30.73 -16.98
N GLN A 196 -5.53 31.21 -17.28
CA GLN A 196 -6.15 32.34 -16.55
C GLN A 196 -6.75 31.94 -15.20
N SER A 197 -7.13 30.66 -15.02
CA SER A 197 -7.87 30.18 -13.85
C SER A 197 -7.04 29.34 -12.87
N ALA A 198 -5.84 28.92 -13.23
CA ALA A 198 -4.97 28.13 -12.35
C ALA A 198 -4.43 28.98 -11.18
N GLU A 199 -5.09 28.89 -10.02
CA GLU A 199 -4.80 29.71 -8.84
C GLU A 199 -3.52 29.29 -8.10
N ALA A 200 -3.22 27.98 -8.09
CA ALA A 200 -2.01 27.40 -7.50
C ALA A 200 -1.69 26.04 -8.14
N ARG A 201 -0.40 25.75 -8.35
CA ARG A 201 0.07 24.49 -8.94
C ARG A 201 1.23 23.90 -8.14
N VAL A 202 1.09 22.66 -7.71
CA VAL A 202 2.17 21.85 -7.16
C VAL A 202 2.24 20.58 -7.99
N TRP A 203 3.32 20.45 -8.78
CA TRP A 203 3.46 19.39 -9.79
C TRP A 203 2.26 19.35 -10.76
N ASN A 204 1.43 18.32 -10.68
CA ASN A 204 0.24 18.15 -11.52
C ASN A 204 -1.06 18.48 -10.78
N LEU A 205 -1.01 18.73 -9.47
CA LEU A 205 -2.17 19.10 -8.67
C LEU A 205 -2.42 20.60 -8.79
N VAL A 206 -3.66 20.97 -9.11
CA VAL A 206 -4.09 22.36 -9.29
C VAL A 206 -5.41 22.64 -8.55
N MET A 207 -5.60 23.89 -8.16
CA MET A 207 -6.92 24.39 -7.78
C MET A 207 -7.64 24.89 -9.04
N TYR A 208 -8.77 24.28 -9.36
CA TYR A 208 -9.60 24.63 -10.51
C TYR A 208 -11.06 24.76 -10.05
N LYS A 209 -11.70 25.91 -10.32
CA LYS A 209 -13.08 26.23 -9.90
C LYS A 209 -13.34 26.00 -8.40
N GLY A 210 -12.34 26.25 -7.54
CA GLY A 210 -12.44 26.05 -6.09
C GLY A 210 -12.34 24.60 -5.62
N GLN A 211 -12.00 23.66 -6.50
CA GLN A 211 -11.76 22.25 -6.17
C GLN A 211 -10.36 21.80 -6.61
N TYR A 212 -9.85 20.72 -6.02
CA TYR A 212 -8.63 20.09 -6.49
C TYR A 212 -8.90 19.35 -7.81
N ALA A 213 -7.98 19.52 -8.76
CA ALA A 213 -7.93 18.77 -10.00
C ALA A 213 -6.50 18.31 -10.30
N ILE A 214 -6.35 17.24 -11.08
CA ILE A 214 -5.04 16.77 -11.56
C ILE A 214 -4.94 17.02 -13.05
N VAL A 215 -3.89 17.72 -13.47
CA VAL A 215 -3.54 17.86 -14.88
C VAL A 215 -3.07 16.51 -15.41
N ILE A 216 -3.86 15.92 -16.31
CA ILE A 216 -3.56 14.65 -16.98
C ILE A 216 -2.68 14.93 -18.21
N GLU A 217 -3.11 15.86 -19.06
CA GLU A 217 -2.46 16.18 -20.33
C GLU A 217 -2.60 17.67 -20.64
N VAL A 218 -1.57 18.24 -21.29
CA VAL A 218 -1.58 19.61 -21.81
C VAL A 218 -1.20 19.55 -23.27
N THR A 219 -2.09 20.02 -24.14
CA THR A 219 -1.86 20.17 -25.58
C THR A 219 -1.62 21.65 -25.91
N ASP A 220 -1.49 21.96 -27.20
CA ASP A 220 -1.36 23.35 -27.65
C ASP A 220 -2.65 24.16 -27.42
N THR A 221 -3.81 23.50 -27.46
CA THR A 221 -5.12 24.17 -27.41
C THR A 221 -5.92 23.86 -26.14
N GLU A 222 -5.64 22.74 -25.48
CA GLU A 222 -6.49 22.19 -24.42
C GLU A 222 -5.65 21.65 -23.25
N VAL A 223 -6.28 21.59 -22.09
CA VAL A 223 -5.78 20.87 -20.92
C VAL A 223 -6.84 19.85 -20.52
N ILE A 224 -6.40 18.62 -20.28
CA ILE A 224 -7.24 17.54 -19.78
C ILE A 224 -7.02 17.42 -18.28
N LEU A 225 -8.10 17.57 -17.51
CA LEU A 225 -8.10 17.53 -16.05
C LEU A 225 -8.87 16.31 -15.54
N ASP A 226 -8.37 15.69 -14.46
CA ASP A 226 -9.20 14.87 -13.55
C ASP A 226 -9.75 15.80 -12.47
N VAL A 227 -11.01 16.22 -12.58
CA VAL A 227 -11.65 17.09 -11.59
C VAL A 227 -12.23 16.27 -10.46
N ASN A 228 -12.03 16.69 -9.21
CA ASN A 228 -12.40 15.88 -8.04
C ASN A 228 -11.79 14.45 -8.13
N PRO A 229 -10.45 14.36 -8.20
CA PRO A 229 -9.74 13.12 -8.45
C PRO A 229 -10.00 12.09 -7.34
N ALA A 230 -9.99 10.82 -7.70
CA ALA A 230 -10.16 9.74 -6.73
C ALA A 230 -9.02 9.75 -5.70
N VAL A 231 -9.36 9.51 -4.43
CA VAL A 231 -8.38 9.42 -3.33
C VAL A 231 -8.22 7.97 -2.93
N PHE A 232 -6.98 7.48 -3.02
CA PHE A 232 -6.58 6.20 -2.46
C PHE A 232 -6.15 6.41 -1.02
N GLU A 233 -6.69 5.59 -0.11
CA GLU A 233 -6.27 5.54 1.27
C GLU A 233 -5.76 4.14 1.62
N PHE A 234 -4.52 4.08 2.10
CA PHE A 234 -3.87 2.87 2.58
C PHE A 234 -3.74 2.94 4.10
N LYS A 235 -4.41 2.05 4.81
CA LYS A 235 -4.18 1.82 6.24
C LYS A 235 -3.24 0.66 6.40
N ILE A 236 -2.10 0.88 7.03
CA ILE A 236 -1.02 -0.12 7.14
C ILE A 236 -0.59 -0.23 8.58
N GLU A 237 -0.40 -1.47 9.05
CA GLU A 237 0.18 -1.81 10.35
C GLU A 237 1.40 -2.70 10.14
N ILE A 238 2.55 -2.31 10.70
CA ILE A 238 3.78 -3.11 10.59
C ILE A 238 3.78 -4.22 11.65
N LEU A 239 3.80 -5.47 11.23
CA LEU A 239 3.80 -6.61 12.14
C LEU A 239 5.20 -7.14 12.43
N GLN A 240 6.09 -7.14 11.43
CA GLN A 240 7.46 -7.62 11.56
C GLN A 240 8.40 -6.90 10.60
N ILE A 241 9.66 -6.75 11.00
CA ILE A 241 10.74 -6.20 10.19
C ILE A 241 11.91 -7.17 10.21
N LYS A 242 12.33 -7.62 9.04
CA LYS A 242 13.55 -8.39 8.82
C LYS A 242 14.53 -7.53 8.02
N LYS A 243 15.68 -7.24 8.64
CA LYS A 243 16.71 -6.40 8.04
C LYS A 243 17.35 -7.08 6.82
N ALA A 244 17.73 -6.27 5.84
CA ALA A 244 18.46 -6.68 4.63
C ALA A 244 19.82 -7.33 4.94
#